data_AF-A0A1Q3KB17-F1
#
_entry.id   AF-A0A1Q3KB17-F1
#
_cell.length_a   1.000
_cell.length_b   1.000
_cell.length_c   1.000
_cell.angle_alpha   90.00
_cell.angle_beta   90.00
_cell.angle_gamma   90.00
#
_symmetry.space_group_name_H-M   'P 1'
#
loop_
_entity.id
_entity.type
_entity.pdbx_description
1 polymer ?
#
loop_
_entity_poly.entity_id
_entity_poly.type
_entity_poly.pdbx_seq_one_letter_code
_entity_poly.pdbx_strand_id
1 'polypeptide(L)'
;MHTVIVTAAGLILLGMFLLLARFWASDRGILAVGAKAFIPVWLALTLVNLWIGVRYAGYTLLQELPILVITFGIPAVAALLVIKRTGGRRRP
;
A
#
# COMPACT_ATOMS: atom_id res chain seq x y z
N MET A 1 -14.98 8.05 10.19
CA MET A 1 -14.72 7.94 8.74
C MET A 1 -13.24 8.16 8.36
N HIS A 2 -12.29 8.05 9.31
CA HIS A 2 -10.86 8.25 9.06
C HIS A 2 -10.20 7.06 8.32
N THR A 3 -10.49 5.83 8.76
CA THR A 3 -9.93 4.59 8.19
C THR A 3 -10.21 4.41 6.70
N VAL A 4 -11.41 4.81 6.24
CA VAL A 4 -11.81 4.73 4.83
C VAL A 4 -10.97 5.69 3.98
N ILE A 5 -10.77 6.92 4.45
CA ILE A 5 -9.96 7.93 3.75
C ILE A 5 -8.51 7.48 3.66
N VAL A 6 -7.93 6.98 4.76
CA VAL A 6 -6.54 6.46 4.77
C VAL A 6 -6.41 5.28 3.81
N THR A 7 -7.37 4.35 3.81
CA THR A 7 -7.35 3.21 2.88
C THR A 7 -7.45 3.66 1.43
N ALA A 8 -8.34 4.60 1.12
CA ALA A 8 -8.48 5.16 -0.23
C ALA A 8 -7.20 5.89 -0.67
N ALA A 9 -6.57 6.66 0.22
CA ALA A 9 -5.28 7.32 -0.04
C ALA A 9 -4.20 6.30 -0.38
N GLY A 10 -4.17 5.14 0.29
CA GLY A 10 -3.25 4.04 -0.03
C GLY A 10 -3.45 3.48 -1.44
N LEU A 11 -4.71 3.32 -1.88
CA LEU A 11 -5.01 2.86 -3.24
C LEU A 11 -4.63 3.91 -4.29
N ILE A 12 -4.86 5.19 -4.01
CA ILE A 12 -4.44 6.30 -4.87
C ILE A 12 -2.92 6.31 -5.00
N LEU A 13 -2.20 6.21 -3.87
CA LEU A 13 -0.74 6.18 -3.86
C LEU A 13 -0.19 4.97 -4.63
N LEU A 14 -0.80 3.79 -4.49
CA LEU A 14 -0.45 2.63 -5.33
C LEU A 14 -0.63 2.97 -6.82
N GLY A 15 -1.75 3.58 -7.20
CA GLY A 15 -1.98 4.06 -8.57
C GLY A 15 -0.86 4.99 -9.06
N MET A 16 -0.43 5.94 -8.23
CA MET A 16 0.68 6.85 -8.55
C MET A 16 2.00 6.10 -8.76
N PHE A 17 2.34 5.13 -7.92
CA PHE A 17 3.54 4.30 -8.08
C PHE A 17 3.50 3.50 -9.39
N LEU A 18 2.33 2.96 -9.77
CA LEU A 18 2.15 2.24 -11.02
C LEU A 18 2.25 3.15 -12.24
N LEU A 19 1.63 4.34 -12.19
CA LEU A 19 1.73 5.35 -13.24
C LEU A 19 3.16 5.81 -13.42
N LEU A 20 3.86 6.14 -12.32
CA LEU A 20 5.26 6.52 -12.35
C LEU A 20 6.09 5.41 -12.99
N ALA A 21 5.96 4.16 -12.53
CA ALA A 21 6.64 3.01 -13.13
C ALA A 21 6.38 2.91 -14.65
N ARG A 22 5.16 3.19 -15.10
CA ARG A 22 4.79 3.17 -16.52
C ARG A 22 5.49 4.24 -17.35
N PHE A 23 5.79 5.40 -16.78
CA PHE A 23 6.55 6.44 -17.47
C PHE A 23 7.99 6.03 -17.76
N TRP A 24 8.60 5.17 -16.94
CA TRP A 24 9.98 4.72 -17.13
C TRP A 24 10.11 3.57 -18.13
N ALA A 25 9.11 2.69 -18.26
CA ALA A 25 9.16 1.58 -19.21
C ALA A 25 7.79 1.08 -19.67
N SER A 26 7.74 0.56 -20.90
CA SER A 26 6.54 -0.02 -21.49
C SER A 26 6.34 -1.53 -21.26
N ASP A 27 7.26 -2.22 -20.60
CA ASP A 27 7.09 -3.64 -20.24
C ASP A 27 6.09 -3.83 -19.08
N ARG A 28 5.40 -4.98 -19.02
CA ARG A 28 4.46 -5.28 -17.92
C ARG A 28 5.16 -5.53 -16.58
N GLY A 29 6.42 -5.96 -16.59
CA GLY A 29 7.22 -6.21 -15.40
C GLY A 29 7.55 -4.95 -14.59
N ILE A 30 7.55 -3.76 -15.21
CA ILE A 30 7.83 -2.50 -14.49
C ILE A 30 6.75 -2.18 -13.45
N LEU A 31 5.50 -2.59 -13.70
CA LEU A 31 4.40 -2.42 -12.76
C LEU A 31 4.63 -3.24 -11.48
N ALA A 32 5.27 -4.40 -11.60
CA ALA A 32 5.68 -5.20 -10.44
C ALA A 32 6.72 -4.47 -9.59
N VAL A 33 7.64 -3.74 -10.22
CA VAL A 33 8.66 -2.94 -9.54
C VAL A 33 8.00 -1.79 -8.79
N GLY A 34 7.10 -1.05 -9.43
CA GLY A 34 6.32 0.02 -8.79
C GLY A 34 5.51 -0.48 -7.59
N ALA A 35 4.79 -1.60 -7.76
CA ALA A 35 4.02 -2.21 -6.67
C ALA A 35 4.91 -2.71 -5.51
N LYS A 36 6.10 -3.25 -5.78
CA LYS A 36 7.06 -3.64 -4.74
C LYS A 36 7.61 -2.44 -3.97
N ALA A 37 7.89 -1.34 -4.64
CA ALA A 37 8.37 -0.10 -4.02
C ALA A 37 7.28 0.58 -3.16
N PHE A 38 6.02 0.45 -3.57
CA PHE A 38 4.88 0.97 -2.82
C PHE A 38 4.75 0.33 -1.41
N ILE A 39 4.93 -0.99 -1.28
CA ILE A 39 4.69 -1.72 -0.03
C ILE A 39 5.45 -1.14 1.18
N PRO A 40 6.80 -0.97 1.15
CA PRO A 40 7.52 -0.42 2.29
C PRO A 40 7.16 1.04 2.59
N VAL A 41 6.86 1.84 1.56
CA VAL A 41 6.43 3.24 1.72
C VAL A 41 5.06 3.29 2.41
N TRP A 42 4.13 2.46 1.97
CA TRP A 42 2.80 2.39 2.58
C TRP A 42 2.84 1.86 4.00
N LEU A 43 3.68 0.85 4.27
CA LEU A 43 3.91 0.35 5.62
C LEU A 43 4.38 1.49 6.54
N ALA A 44 5.38 2.27 6.14
CA ALA A 44 5.86 3.41 6.92
C ALA A 44 4.75 4.42 7.21
N LEU A 45 3.96 4.80 6.21
CA LEU A 45 2.84 5.74 6.39
C LEU A 45 1.77 5.21 7.35
N THR A 46 1.44 3.93 7.26
CA THR A 46 0.44 3.31 8.15
C THR A 46 0.94 3.16 9.59
N LEU A 47 2.25 2.93 9.79
CA LEU A 47 2.88 2.93 11.11
C LEU A 47 2.93 4.33 11.73
N VAL A 48 3.19 5.37 10.92
CA VAL A 48 3.09 6.76 11.37
C VAL A 48 1.65 7.08 11.77
N ASN A 49 0.66 6.63 11.00
CA ASN A 49 -0.76 6.80 11.32
C ASN A 49 -1.12 6.12 12.66
N LEU A 50 -0.66 4.88 12.89
CA LEU A 50 -0.81 4.17 14.17
C LEU A 50 -0.19 4.96 15.33
N TRP A 51 1.05 5.44 15.15
CA TRP A 51 1.76 6.22 16.16
C TRP A 51 1.01 7.50 16.50
N ILE A 52 0.42 8.17 15.49
CA ILE A 52 -0.38 9.37 15.71
C ILE A 52 -1.63 9.05 16.56
N GLY A 53 -2.34 7.96 16.24
CA GLY A 53 -3.51 7.51 17.01
C GLY A 53 -3.19 7.22 18.47
N VAL A 54 -2.07 6.56 18.73
CA VAL A 54 -1.64 6.23 20.10
C VAL A 54 -1.15 7.46 20.86
N ARG A 55 -0.26 8.27 20.25
CA ARG A 55 0.43 9.36 20.95
C ARG A 55 -0.41 10.63 21.10
N TYR A 56 -1.26 10.94 20.13
CA TYR A 56 -1.98 12.21 20.09
C TYR A 56 -3.49 12.08 20.26
N ALA A 57 -4.09 10.95 19.85
CA ALA A 57 -5.54 10.71 20.04
C ALA A 57 -5.85 9.96 21.35
N GLY A 58 -4.84 9.44 22.05
CA GLY A 58 -5.00 8.78 23.35
C GLY A 58 -5.55 7.36 23.27
N TYR A 59 -5.57 6.75 22.07
CA TYR A 59 -5.98 5.36 21.91
C TYR A 59 -4.90 4.38 22.36
N THR A 60 -5.30 3.20 22.81
CA THR A 60 -4.36 2.12 23.12
C THR A 60 -3.84 1.48 21.84
N LEU A 61 -2.65 0.88 21.91
CA LEU A 61 -2.08 0.11 20.80
C LEU A 61 -3.03 -0.99 20.31
N LEU A 62 -3.75 -1.64 21.22
CA LEU A 62 -4.68 -2.74 20.90
C LEU A 62 -5.92 -2.24 20.13
N GLN A 63 -6.33 -1.00 20.33
CA GLN A 63 -7.43 -0.37 19.58
C GLN A 63 -6.98 0.02 18.17
N GLU A 64 -5.73 0.46 18.01
CA GLU A 64 -5.18 0.93 16.73
C GLU A 64 -4.63 -0.22 15.85
N LEU A 65 -4.23 -1.35 16.44
CA LEU A 65 -3.72 -2.52 15.71
C LEU A 65 -4.68 -3.07 14.64
N PRO A 66 -5.98 -3.30 14.92
CA PRO A 66 -6.95 -3.70 13.90
C PRO A 66 -7.10 -2.67 12.78
N ILE A 67 -6.99 -1.38 13.11
CA ILE A 67 -7.07 -0.27 12.14
C ILE A 67 -5.85 -0.30 11.22
N LEU A 68 -4.66 -0.55 11.78
CA LEU A 68 -3.43 -0.75 11.02
C LEU A 68 -3.57 -1.93 10.05
N VAL A 69 -4.08 -3.08 10.52
CA VAL A 69 -4.28 -4.27 9.67
C VAL A 69 -5.16 -3.96 8.47
N ILE A 70 -6.25 -3.21 8.65
CA ILE A 70 -7.15 -2.84 7.55
C ILE A 70 -6.49 -1.83 6.60
N THR A 71 -5.94 -0.74 7.16
CA THR A 71 -5.39 0.38 6.38
C THR A 71 -4.12 0.01 5.62
N PHE A 72 -3.27 -0.84 6.20
CA PHE A 72 -2.12 -1.42 5.51
C PHE A 72 -2.54 -2.59 4.60
N GLY A 73 -3.34 -3.51 5.13
CA GLY A 73 -3.63 -4.78 4.49
C GLY A 73 -4.37 -4.64 3.16
N ILE A 74 -5.39 -3.78 3.07
CA ILE A 74 -6.16 -3.62 1.83
C ILE A 74 -5.27 -3.13 0.67
N PRO A 75 -4.52 -2.02 0.80
CA PRO A 75 -3.64 -1.56 -0.28
C PRO A 75 -2.45 -2.51 -0.51
N ALA A 76 -1.91 -3.16 0.52
CA ALA A 76 -0.84 -4.14 0.36
C ALA A 76 -1.30 -5.36 -0.45
N VAL A 77 -2.50 -5.90 -0.18
CA VAL A 77 -3.10 -6.98 -0.98
C VAL A 77 -3.30 -6.53 -2.42
N ALA A 78 -3.79 -5.30 -2.66
CA ALA A 78 -3.91 -4.76 -4.01
C ALA A 78 -2.55 -4.73 -4.75
N ALA A 79 -1.48 -4.29 -4.08
CA ALA A 79 -0.12 -4.30 -4.63
C ALA A 79 0.37 -5.73 -4.94
N LEU A 80 0.12 -6.69 -4.04
CA LEU A 80 0.48 -8.10 -4.27
C LEU A 80 -0.27 -8.71 -5.46
N LEU A 81 -1.54 -8.37 -5.65
CA LEU A 81 -2.31 -8.79 -6.82
C LEU A 81 -1.72 -8.23 -8.12
N VAL A 82 -1.26 -6.98 -8.11
CA VAL A 82 -0.55 -6.40 -9.26
C VAL A 82 0.72 -7.19 -9.55
N ILE A 83 1.57 -7.41 -8.54
CA ILE A 83 2.83 -8.17 -8.66
C ILE A 83 2.58 -9.55 -9.26
N LYS A 84 1.58 -10.28 -8.75
CA LYS A 84 1.22 -11.63 -9.22
C LYS A 84 0.78 -11.61 -10.69
N ARG A 85 -0.07 -10.66 -11.08
CA ARG A 85 -0.59 -10.54 -12.46
C ARG A 85 0.50 -10.16 -13.47
N THR A 86 1.49 -9.40 -13.05
CA THR A 86 2.59 -8.95 -13.92
C THR A 86 3.74 -9.96 -13.97
N GLY A 87 3.97 -10.74 -12.91
CA GLY A 87 5.00 -11.78 -12.85
C GLY A 87 4.58 -13.14 -13.45
N GLY A 88 3.28 -13.47 -13.45
CA GLY A 88 2.77 -14.79 -13.84
C GLY A 88 2.83 -15.14 -15.34
N ARG A 89 3.32 -14.25 -16.21
CA ARG A 89 3.41 -14.48 -17.67
C ARG A 89 4.81 -14.83 -18.18
N ARG A 90 5.73 -15.18 -17.27
CA ARG A 90 6.93 -15.96 -17.61
C ARG A 90 6.61 -17.45 -17.40
N ARG A 91 5.95 -18.07 -18.38
CA ARG A 91 6.07 -19.51 -18.60
C ARG A 91 6.50 -19.70 -20.06
N PRO A 92 7.50 -20.58 -20.31
CA PRO A 92 8.13 -20.77 -21.62
C PRO A 92 7.14 -21.19 -22.69
#